data_AF-A0A0Q7UXD5-F1
#
_entry.id   AF-A0A0Q7UXD5-F1
#
_cell.length_a   1.000
_cell.length_b   1.000
_cell.length_c   1.000
_cell.angle_alpha   90.00
_cell.angle_beta   90.00
_cell.angle_gamma   90.00
#
_symmetry.space_group_name_H-M   'P 1'
#
loop_
_entity.id
_entity.type
_entity.pdbx_description
1 polymer ?
#
loop_
_entity_poly.entity_id
_entity_poly.type
_entity_poly.pdbx_seq_one_letter_code
_entity_poly.pdbx_strand_id
1 'polypeptide(L)'
;MPHAAVECPKCFTELQRDRDWWLARPAGSRLVGLVVARDDLPSVVQQREDLTRFGVPIEGFRHPAPDILESWEHRLNRLFDTFKPGDVLVVTNVQALGRDVDEGTRTVSALSRRGIVVKVLSHGARHLDAAPTV
;
A
#
# COMPACT_ATOMS: atom_id res chain seq x y z
N MET A 1 -15.20 -0.41 -16.25
CA MET A 1 -14.17 -1.28 -16.87
C MET A 1 -12.81 -0.81 -16.37
N PRO A 2 -11.91 -1.72 -15.98
CA PRO A 2 -10.51 -1.37 -15.70
C PRO A 2 -9.87 -0.76 -16.96
N HIS A 3 -8.99 0.24 -16.79
CA HIS A 3 -8.29 0.93 -17.88
C HIS A 3 -6.96 1.52 -17.39
N ALA A 4 -6.02 1.78 -18.30
CA ALA A 4 -4.71 2.28 -17.93
C ALA A 4 -4.82 3.69 -17.32
N ALA A 5 -4.18 3.91 -16.17
CA ALA A 5 -4.25 5.18 -15.47
C ALA A 5 -3.74 6.38 -16.30
N VAL A 6 -2.82 6.14 -17.25
CA VAL A 6 -2.30 7.17 -18.18
C VAL A 6 -3.33 7.54 -19.25
N GLU A 7 -4.23 6.61 -19.58
CA GLU A 7 -5.27 6.78 -20.59
C GLU A 7 -6.55 7.41 -19.99
N CYS A 8 -6.58 7.63 -18.67
CA CYS A 8 -7.67 8.31 -17.98
C CYS A 8 -7.19 9.58 -17.27
N PRO A 9 -7.62 10.76 -17.73
CA PRO A 9 -7.23 12.04 -17.14
C PRO A 9 -7.52 12.15 -15.64
N LYS A 10 -8.61 11.53 -15.17
CA LYS A 10 -9.00 11.56 -13.76
C LYS A 10 -8.02 10.77 -12.90
N CYS A 11 -7.73 9.54 -13.29
CA CYS A 11 -6.81 8.66 -12.56
C CYS A 11 -5.37 9.20 -12.57
N PHE A 12 -4.93 9.77 -13.70
CA PHE A 12 -3.62 10.42 -13.79
C PHE A 12 -3.51 11.65 -12.89
N THR A 13 -4.57 12.46 -12.80
CA THR A 13 -4.62 13.64 -11.91
C THR A 13 -4.63 13.22 -10.44
N GLU A 14 -5.38 12.18 -10.09
CA GLU A 14 -5.40 11.63 -8.73
C GLU A 14 -4.03 11.06 -8.34
N LEU A 15 -3.35 10.34 -9.25
CA LEU A 15 -1.99 9.83 -9.02
C LEU A 15 -0.95 10.95 -8.86
N GLN A 16 -1.03 12.00 -9.69
CA GLN A 16 -0.16 13.18 -9.55
C GLN A 16 -0.43 13.92 -8.24
N ARG A 17 -1.69 14.15 -7.89
CA ARG A 17 -2.07 14.77 -6.61
C ARG A 17 -1.59 13.92 -5.43
N ASP A 18 -1.65 12.60 -5.57
CA ASP A 18 -1.15 11.65 -4.57
C ASP A 18 0.38 11.73 -4.40
N ARG A 19 1.11 11.90 -5.50
CA ARG A 19 2.55 12.12 -5.47
C ARG A 19 2.91 13.50 -4.90
N ASP A 20 2.18 14.54 -5.26
CA ASP A 20 2.46 15.92 -4.85
C ASP A 20 2.22 16.13 -3.35
N TRP A 21 1.16 15.54 -2.76
CA TRP A 21 0.97 15.65 -1.30
C TRP A 21 2.07 14.90 -0.53
N TRP A 22 2.58 13.78 -1.08
CA TRP A 22 3.68 13.05 -0.45
C TRP A 22 5.00 13.83 -0.49
N LEU A 23 5.25 14.58 -1.55
CA LEU A 23 6.41 15.48 -1.63
C LEU A 23 6.32 16.61 -0.59
N ALA A 24 5.12 17.00 -0.17
CA ALA A 24 4.87 18.04 0.83
C ALA A 24 4.82 17.54 2.29
N ARG A 25 5.19 16.29 2.55
CA ARG A 25 5.10 15.66 3.89
C ARG A 25 6.05 16.28 4.93
N PRO A 26 5.80 16.08 6.23
CA PRO A 26 6.75 16.42 7.29
C PRO A 26 8.13 15.77 7.06
N ALA A 27 9.20 16.51 7.38
CA ALA A 27 10.56 15.98 7.32
C ALA A 27 10.70 14.73 8.21
N GLY A 28 11.30 13.66 7.66
CA GLY A 28 11.51 12.40 8.36
C GLY A 28 10.41 11.34 8.18
N SER A 29 9.27 11.69 7.56
CA SER A 29 8.24 10.71 7.18
C SER A 29 8.75 9.71 6.14
N ARG A 30 8.42 8.43 6.33
CA ARG A 30 8.80 7.33 5.42
C ARG A 30 7.63 6.87 4.55
N LEU A 31 7.93 6.54 3.30
CA LEU A 31 6.99 5.85 2.41
C LEU A 31 7.29 4.36 2.52
N VAL A 32 6.34 3.59 3.04
CA VAL A 32 6.51 2.15 3.25
C VAL A 32 5.54 1.41 2.36
N GLY A 33 6.05 0.56 1.47
CA GLY A 33 5.24 -0.32 0.63
C GLY A 33 5.16 -1.71 1.23
N LEU A 34 3.95 -2.20 1.51
CA LEU A 34 3.77 -3.56 2.02
C LEU A 34 3.59 -4.54 0.86
N VAL A 35 4.36 -5.62 0.89
CA VAL A 35 4.27 -6.69 -0.10
C VAL A 35 4.00 -8.01 0.60
N VAL A 36 2.94 -8.71 0.18
CA VAL A 36 2.44 -9.91 0.84
C VAL A 36 2.28 -11.05 -0.14
N ALA A 37 2.90 -12.20 0.12
CA ALA A 37 2.72 -13.40 -0.68
C ALA A 37 1.53 -14.22 -0.14
N ARG A 38 0.36 -14.07 -0.76
CA ARG A 38 -0.87 -14.85 -0.51
C ARG A 38 -1.62 -15.07 -1.81
N ASP A 39 -2.36 -16.18 -1.89
CA ASP A 39 -3.09 -16.58 -3.10
C ASP A 39 -4.29 -15.67 -3.42
N ASP A 40 -4.85 -15.00 -2.40
CA ASP A 40 -5.98 -14.08 -2.54
C ASP A 40 -5.56 -12.63 -2.84
N LEU A 41 -4.26 -12.39 -3.08
CA LEU A 41 -3.70 -11.08 -3.35
C LEU A 41 -3.02 -11.04 -4.75
N PRO A 42 -2.80 -9.85 -5.33
CA PRO A 42 -1.98 -9.70 -6.53
C PRO A 42 -0.61 -10.35 -6.35
N SER A 43 0.03 -10.80 -7.43
CA SER A 43 1.35 -11.42 -7.34
C SER A 43 2.38 -10.47 -6.70
N VAL A 44 3.41 -11.02 -6.04
CA VAL A 44 4.50 -10.21 -5.46
C VAL A 44 5.16 -9.29 -6.51
N VAL A 45 5.28 -9.76 -7.75
CA VAL A 45 5.82 -8.97 -8.87
C VAL A 45 4.92 -7.76 -9.15
N GLN A 46 3.62 -7.99 -9.34
CA GLN A 46 2.65 -6.93 -9.58
C GLN A 46 2.59 -5.92 -8.42
N GLN A 47 2.59 -6.40 -7.18
CA GLN A 47 2.63 -5.52 -6.01
C GLN A 47 3.85 -4.58 -6.03
N ARG A 48 5.03 -5.12 -6.34
CA ARG A 48 6.27 -4.35 -6.41
C ARG A 48 6.25 -3.32 -7.55
N GLU A 49 5.72 -3.69 -8.71
CA GLU A 49 5.56 -2.80 -9.85
C GLU A 49 4.63 -1.62 -9.51
N ASP A 50 3.47 -1.88 -8.90
CA ASP A 50 2.50 -0.85 -8.54
C ASP A 50 3.03 0.10 -7.45
N LEU A 51 3.71 -0.44 -6.44
CA LEU A 51 4.37 0.36 -5.41
C LEU A 51 5.48 1.24 -6.01
N THR A 52 6.26 0.70 -6.93
CA THR A 52 7.30 1.48 -7.64
C THR A 52 6.67 2.58 -8.48
N ARG A 53 5.58 2.28 -9.20
CA ARG A 53 4.84 3.24 -10.02
C ARG A 53 4.21 4.36 -9.18
N PHE A 54 3.72 4.04 -7.99
CA PHE A 54 3.24 5.04 -7.02
C PHE A 54 4.38 5.95 -6.51
N GLY A 55 5.62 5.46 -6.54
CA GLY A 55 6.80 6.19 -6.08
C GLY A 55 7.31 5.75 -4.71
N VAL A 56 6.91 4.57 -4.24
CA VAL A 56 7.54 3.95 -3.07
C VAL A 56 8.98 3.57 -3.45
N PRO A 57 9.99 4.04 -2.70
CA PRO A 57 11.38 3.67 -2.99
C PRO A 57 11.62 2.20 -2.62
N ILE A 58 12.54 1.53 -3.29
CA ILE A 58 12.79 0.09 -3.13
C ILE A 58 13.17 -0.25 -1.67
N GLU A 59 13.96 0.61 -1.01
CA GLU A 59 14.31 0.48 0.41
C GLU A 59 13.11 0.65 1.37
N GLY A 60 12.01 1.21 0.87
CA GLY A 60 10.73 1.34 1.57
C GLY A 60 9.89 0.07 1.53
N PHE A 61 10.27 -0.94 0.76
CA PHE A 61 9.48 -2.17 0.63
C PHE A 61 9.63 -3.02 1.89
N ARG A 62 8.52 -3.57 2.37
CA ARG A 62 8.48 -4.45 3.54
C ARG A 62 7.78 -5.74 3.17
N HIS A 63 8.49 -6.82 3.44
CA HIS A 63 8.04 -8.20 3.31
C HIS A 63 8.06 -8.82 4.70
N PRO A 64 6.96 -8.75 5.46
CA PRO A 64 6.95 -9.30 6.80
C PRO A 64 7.09 -10.83 6.72
N ALA A 65 8.27 -11.32 7.09
CA ALA A 65 8.56 -12.75 7.17
C ALA A 65 7.92 -13.35 8.44
N PRO A 66 7.48 -14.62 8.40
CA PRO A 66 7.05 -15.33 9.61
C PRO A 66 8.16 -15.37 10.65
N ASP A 67 7.79 -15.13 11.90
CA ASP A 67 8.52 -15.66 13.05
C ASP A 67 7.86 -16.97 13.55
N ILE A 68 8.57 -17.73 14.38
CA ILE A 68 8.15 -19.07 14.82
C ILE A 68 6.77 -18.99 15.49
N LEU A 69 5.80 -19.72 14.93
CA LEU A 69 4.40 -19.79 15.40
C LEU A 69 3.64 -18.45 15.41
N GLU A 70 4.12 -17.45 14.67
CA GLU A 70 3.52 -16.12 14.65
C GLU A 70 2.28 -16.04 13.75
N SER A 71 1.19 -15.48 14.28
CA SER A 71 0.01 -15.14 13.47
C SER A 71 0.28 -13.97 12.51
N TRP A 72 -0.47 -13.90 11.41
CA TRP A 72 -0.37 -12.78 10.46
C TRP A 72 -0.60 -11.41 11.14
N GLU A 73 -1.54 -11.35 12.08
CA GLU A 73 -1.85 -10.15 12.84
C GLU A 73 -0.66 -9.68 13.69
N HIS A 74 -0.02 -10.59 14.45
CA HIS A 74 1.17 -10.24 15.24
C HIS A 74 2.29 -9.73 14.33
N ARG A 75 2.45 -10.32 13.15
CA ARG A 75 3.45 -9.91 12.18
C ARG A 75 3.25 -8.50 11.67
N LEU A 76 2.01 -8.15 11.32
CA LEU A 76 1.65 -6.80 10.93
C LEU A 76 1.84 -5.82 12.07
N ASN A 77 1.46 -6.19 13.29
CA ASN A 77 1.66 -5.34 14.47
C ASN A 77 3.14 -5.02 14.71
N ARG A 78 4.03 -6.01 14.62
CA ARG A 78 5.49 -5.76 14.72
C ARG A 78 5.99 -4.79 13.67
N LEU A 79 5.51 -4.90 12.43
CA LEU A 79 5.83 -3.93 11.38
C LEU A 79 5.32 -2.53 11.76
N PHE A 80 4.07 -2.42 12.17
CA PHE A 80 3.42 -1.14 12.49
C PHE A 80 4.02 -0.46 13.73
N ASP A 81 4.57 -1.22 14.66
CA ASP A 81 5.27 -0.66 15.83
C ASP A 81 6.59 0.01 15.47
N THR A 82 7.11 -0.23 14.26
CA THR A 82 8.24 0.55 13.75
C THR A 82 7.81 1.92 13.22
N PHE A 83 6.51 2.20 13.07
CA PHE A 83 5.99 3.40 12.41
C PHE A 83 5.83 4.57 13.37
N LYS A 84 6.01 5.77 12.83
CA LYS A 84 5.84 7.04 13.55
C LYS A 84 4.67 7.82 12.94
N PRO A 85 4.05 8.74 13.71
CA PRO A 85 3.08 9.67 13.13
C PRO A 85 3.67 10.40 11.92
N GLY A 86 2.90 10.46 10.84
CA GLY A 86 3.33 11.00 9.55
C GLY A 86 3.96 9.98 8.59
N ASP A 87 4.27 8.75 9.02
CA ASP A 87 4.62 7.67 8.10
C ASP A 87 3.42 7.29 7.22
N VAL A 88 3.71 6.83 6.02
CA VAL A 88 2.69 6.43 5.03
C VAL A 88 2.86 4.97 4.67
N LEU A 89 1.80 4.20 4.87
CA LEU A 89 1.69 2.82 4.42
C LEU A 89 0.99 2.77 3.08
N VAL A 90 1.65 2.23 2.06
CA VAL A 90 1.06 1.96 0.75
C VAL A 90 0.84 0.46 0.60
N VAL A 91 -0.39 0.07 0.29
CA VAL A 91 -0.80 -1.31 0.02
C VAL A 91 -1.48 -1.37 -1.33
N THR A 92 -1.31 -2.47 -2.06
CA THR A 92 -2.04 -2.68 -3.33
C THR A 92 -3.49 -3.09 -3.11
N ASN A 93 -3.77 -3.79 -2.01
CA ASN A 93 -5.10 -4.25 -1.63
C ASN A 93 -5.26 -4.18 -0.10
N VAL A 94 -6.44 -3.75 0.37
CA VAL A 94 -6.76 -3.65 1.80
C VAL A 94 -6.69 -5.00 2.52
N GLN A 95 -6.93 -6.12 1.83
CA GLN A 95 -6.79 -7.47 2.36
C GLN A 95 -5.34 -7.81 2.75
N ALA A 96 -4.34 -7.05 2.28
CA ALA A 96 -2.97 -7.18 2.78
C ALA A 96 -2.85 -6.78 4.27
N LEU A 97 -3.84 -6.09 4.83
CA LEU A 97 -3.83 -5.58 6.21
C LEU A 97 -4.61 -6.44 7.21
N GLY A 98 -5.10 -7.60 6.80
CA GLY A 98 -5.86 -8.51 7.65
C GLY A 98 -6.15 -9.83 6.96
N ARG A 99 -6.89 -10.72 7.61
CA ARG A 99 -7.34 -11.98 6.97
C ARG A 99 -8.37 -11.72 5.87
N ASP A 100 -9.21 -10.70 6.05
CA ASP A 100 -10.28 -10.28 5.14
C ASP A 100 -10.37 -8.74 5.05
N VAL A 101 -11.36 -8.26 4.29
CA VAL A 101 -11.60 -6.83 4.05
C VAL A 101 -12.03 -6.10 5.33
N ASP A 102 -12.81 -6.74 6.20
CA ASP A 102 -13.32 -6.11 7.43
C ASP A 102 -12.19 -5.92 8.44
N GLU A 103 -11.34 -6.93 8.60
CA GLU A 103 -10.11 -6.85 9.38
C GLU A 103 -9.16 -5.79 8.80
N GLY A 104 -8.93 -5.79 7.49
CA GLY A 104 -8.11 -4.77 6.83
C GLY A 104 -8.63 -3.34 7.07
N THR A 105 -9.94 -3.13 6.99
CA THR A 105 -10.56 -1.80 7.24
C THR A 105 -10.42 -1.35 8.69
N ARG A 106 -10.52 -2.30 9.64
CA ARG A 106 -10.22 -2.03 11.06
C ARG A 106 -8.76 -1.67 11.27
N THR A 107 -7.83 -2.35 10.59
CA THR A 107 -6.39 -2.03 10.62
C THR A 107 -6.12 -0.62 10.07
N VAL A 108 -6.71 -0.24 8.94
CA VAL A 108 -6.60 1.12 8.38
C VAL A 108 -7.04 2.17 9.40
N SER A 109 -8.19 1.94 10.04
CA SER A 109 -8.75 2.86 11.04
C SER A 109 -7.84 2.98 12.26
N ALA A 110 -7.23 1.87 12.70
CA ALA A 110 -6.29 1.87 13.82
C ALA A 110 -5.00 2.63 13.52
N LEU A 111 -4.43 2.46 12.32
CA LEU A 111 -3.24 3.18 11.87
C LEU A 111 -3.51 4.68 11.73
N SER A 112 -4.65 5.06 11.16
CA SER A 112 -5.07 6.46 11.04
C SER A 112 -5.16 7.16 12.40
N ARG A 113 -5.73 6.49 13.42
CA ARG A 113 -5.76 7.02 14.80
C ARG A 113 -4.37 7.20 15.42
N ARG A 114 -3.36 6.44 14.96
CA ARG A 114 -1.93 6.59 15.36
C ARG A 114 -1.20 7.67 14.54
N GLY A 115 -1.90 8.39 13.66
CA GLY A 115 -1.32 9.40 12.77
C GLY A 115 -0.56 8.82 11.59
N ILE A 116 -0.76 7.55 11.26
CA ILE A 116 -0.18 6.88 10.09
C ILE A 116 -1.17 6.99 8.95
N VAL A 117 -0.74 7.49 7.80
CA VAL A 117 -1.60 7.59 6.62
C VAL A 117 -1.54 6.26 5.87
N VAL A 118 -2.68 5.71 5.50
CA VAL A 118 -2.75 4.50 4.67
C VAL A 118 -3.27 4.84 3.29
N LYS A 119 -2.55 4.42 2.26
CA LYS A 119 -2.94 4.54 0.85
C LYS A 119 -3.13 3.14 0.27
N VAL A 120 -4.35 2.88 -0.19
CA VAL A 120 -4.69 1.64 -0.88
C VAL A 120 -4.72 1.96 -2.37
N LEU A 121 -3.84 1.34 -3.16
CA LEU A 121 -3.78 1.55 -4.62
C LEU A 121 -4.97 0.87 -5.34
N SER A 122 -5.59 -0.09 -4.66
CA SER A 122 -6.84 -0.75 -5.05
C SER A 122 -6.78 -1.49 -6.38
N HIS A 123 -6.29 -2.73 -6.35
CA HIS A 123 -6.94 -3.79 -7.16
C HIS A 123 -8.36 -4.00 -6.64
N GLY A 124 -9.32 -3.31 -7.24
CA GLY A 124 -10.75 -3.41 -6.87
C GLY A 124 -11.52 -2.09 -6.79
N ALA A 125 -10.83 -0.94 -6.73
CA ALA A 125 -11.43 0.37 -6.86
C ALA A 125 -11.00 1.02 -8.19
N ARG A 126 -11.33 0.36 -9.30
CA ARG A 126 -11.48 0.87 -10.69
C ARG A 126 -10.54 1.93 -11.27
N HIS A 127 -9.41 2.28 -10.66
CA HIS A 127 -8.69 3.49 -11.06
C HIS A 127 -7.18 3.35 -11.25
N LEU A 128 -6.60 2.16 -11.05
CA LEU A 128 -5.20 1.91 -11.38
C LEU A 128 -5.05 0.47 -11.89
N ASP A 129 -5.05 0.29 -13.21
CA ASP A 129 -4.43 -0.90 -13.82
C ASP A 129 -3.33 -0.45 -14.80
N ALA A 130 -2.32 -1.31 -14.95
CA ALA A 130 -1.15 -1.06 -15.76
C ALA A 130 -1.46 -0.95 -17.26
N ALA A 131 -0.61 -0.21 -18.00
CA ALA A 131 -0.70 -0.16 -19.45
C ALA A 131 -0.37 -1.55 -20.04
N PRO A 132 -1.07 -2.01 -21.10
CA PRO A 132 -0.68 -3.23 -21.79
C PRO A 132 0.71 -3.03 -22.41
N THR A 133 1.61 -3.97 -22.14
CA THR A 133 2.91 -4.09 -22.80
C THR A 133 2.68 -4.39 -24.29
N VAL A 134 3.34 -3.62 -25.16
CA VAL A 134 3.35 -3.81 -26.63
C VAL A 134 4.13 -5.06 -27.00
#